data_AF-A0A7L0CF14-F1
#
_entry.id   AF-A0A7L0CF14-F1
#
_cell.length_a   1.000
_cell.length_b   1.000
_cell.length_c   1.000
_cell.angle_alpha   90.00
_cell.angle_beta   90.00
_cell.angle_gamma   90.00
#
_symmetry.space_group_name_H-M   'P 1'
#
loop_
_entity.id
_entity.type
_entity.pdbx_description
1 polymer ?
#
loop_
_entity_poly.entity_id
_entity_poly.type
_entity_poly.pdbx_seq_one_letter_code
_entity_poly.pdbx_strand_id
1 'polypeptide(L)'
;DATPLMTKKQNLNSYSPTTGTRQMSPSSSPMTHNAQNLRNRPSNGDGIEQNDSESRLSRRGQPQTEEDAFMELQSKVKSSLVRILKIRANLRSLQALEGSRELENIIGVSDASCVLSAEVQKTELLMSQAEELQLLKRKLPAQEYVQPASSSVFLKSLLD
;
A
#
# COMPACT_ATOMS: atom_id res chain seq x y z
N ASP A 1 -30.70 2.79 67.16
CA ASP A 1 -29.32 2.58 66.70
C ASP A 1 -29.30 1.32 65.83
N ALA A 2 -29.06 1.46 64.53
CA ALA A 2 -29.28 0.40 63.54
C ALA A 2 -27.95 -0.26 63.16
N THR A 3 -27.81 -1.56 63.45
CA THR A 3 -26.61 -2.36 63.13
C THR A 3 -26.58 -2.70 61.63
N PRO A 4 -25.46 -2.51 60.90
CA PRO A 4 -25.40 -2.86 59.49
C PRO A 4 -25.19 -4.37 59.30
N LEU A 5 -26.02 -4.97 58.45
CA LEU A 5 -25.99 -6.39 58.06
C LEU A 5 -24.77 -6.65 57.15
N MET A 6 -23.87 -7.55 57.55
CA MET A 6 -22.71 -7.96 56.74
C MET A 6 -23.16 -8.78 55.52
N THR A 7 -22.98 -8.25 54.32
CA THR A 7 -23.18 -8.98 53.07
C THR A 7 -22.03 -9.97 52.83
N LYS A 8 -22.36 -11.24 52.62
CA LYS A 8 -21.37 -12.30 52.31
C LYS A 8 -20.68 -12.00 51.00
N LYS A 9 -19.36 -11.79 51.06
CA LYS A 9 -18.46 -11.60 49.92
C LYS A 9 -18.51 -12.84 49.02
N GLN A 10 -19.00 -12.70 47.79
CA GLN A 10 -19.00 -13.79 46.81
C GLN A 10 -17.56 -14.13 46.40
N ASN A 11 -17.31 -15.44 46.26
CA ASN A 11 -16.02 -16.11 46.09
C ASN A 11 -15.03 -15.38 45.16
N LEU A 12 -13.91 -14.92 45.72
CA LEU A 12 -12.73 -14.41 45.00
C LEU A 12 -11.77 -15.55 44.59
N ASN A 13 -12.27 -16.74 44.29
CA ASN A 13 -11.43 -17.94 44.08
C ASN A 13 -10.80 -18.02 42.68
N SER A 14 -10.77 -16.93 41.94
CA SER A 14 -10.28 -16.96 40.55
C SER A 14 -8.79 -16.69 40.41
N TYR A 15 -8.10 -16.33 41.49
CA TYR A 15 -6.65 -16.13 41.50
C TYR A 15 -5.97 -17.18 42.38
N SER A 16 -4.86 -17.75 41.90
CA SER A 16 -4.06 -18.66 42.70
C SER A 16 -3.36 -17.89 43.84
N PRO A 17 -3.44 -18.36 45.10
CA PRO A 17 -2.87 -17.62 46.23
C PRO A 17 -1.33 -17.61 46.24
N THR A 18 -0.69 -18.61 45.62
CA THR A 18 0.78 -18.73 45.60
C THR A 18 1.43 -17.86 44.53
N THR A 19 0.79 -17.69 43.37
CA THR A 19 1.39 -17.02 42.20
C THR A 19 0.61 -15.81 41.71
N GLY A 20 -0.59 -15.55 42.25
CA GLY A 20 -1.46 -14.44 41.83
C GLY A 20 -2.07 -14.60 40.43
N THR A 21 -1.88 -15.73 39.76
CA THR A 21 -2.34 -15.93 38.37
C THR A 21 -3.76 -16.51 38.31
N ARG A 22 -4.57 -16.05 37.35
CA ARG A 22 -5.91 -16.54 37.04
C ARG A 22 -5.88 -17.31 35.72
N GLN A 23 -6.49 -18.50 35.66
CA GLN A 23 -6.67 -19.19 34.38
C GLN A 23 -7.61 -18.39 33.48
N MET A 24 -7.15 -18.06 32.28
CA MET A 24 -8.00 -17.55 31.21
C MET A 24 -8.64 -18.75 30.50
N SER A 25 -9.95 -18.68 30.26
CA SER A 25 -10.67 -19.72 29.52
C SER A 25 -10.01 -19.95 28.15
N PRO A 26 -9.87 -21.20 27.67
CA PRO A 26 -9.37 -21.45 26.33
C PRO A 26 -10.44 -20.95 25.36
N SER A 27 -10.06 -19.97 24.53
CA SER A 27 -10.90 -19.20 23.59
C SER A 27 -11.84 -18.19 24.23
N SER A 28 -11.39 -16.92 24.28
CA SER A 28 -12.30 -15.79 24.27
C SER A 28 -12.59 -15.46 22.81
N SER A 29 -13.85 -15.51 22.38
CA SER A 29 -14.23 -15.00 21.06
C SER A 29 -13.84 -13.53 20.95
N PRO A 30 -13.30 -13.07 19.80
CA PRO A 30 -12.96 -11.67 19.64
C PRO A 30 -14.24 -10.85 19.82
N MET A 31 -14.20 -9.89 20.74
CA MET A 31 -15.29 -8.97 20.97
C MET A 31 -15.45 -8.13 19.69
N THR A 32 -16.45 -8.46 18.88
CA THR A 32 -16.81 -7.68 17.69
C THR A 32 -17.29 -6.32 18.18
N HIS A 33 -16.43 -5.31 18.11
CA HIS A 33 -16.84 -3.94 18.34
C HIS A 33 -17.71 -3.52 17.14
N ASN A 34 -19.02 -3.69 17.27
CA ASN A 34 -19.94 -2.89 16.47
C ASN A 34 -19.91 -1.49 17.08
N ALA A 35 -18.99 -0.65 16.59
CA ALA A 35 -19.01 0.77 16.86
C ALA A 35 -20.36 1.29 16.33
N GLN A 36 -21.32 1.42 17.25
CA GLN A 36 -22.60 2.05 16.96
C GLN A 36 -22.31 3.44 16.43
N ASN A 37 -22.67 3.62 15.16
CA ASN A 37 -22.65 4.87 14.44
C ASN A 37 -23.16 6.01 15.34
N LEU A 38 -22.35 7.06 15.40
CA LEU A 38 -22.72 8.34 15.98
C LEU A 38 -24.06 8.77 15.39
N ARG A 39 -25.06 8.78 16.26
CA ARG A 39 -26.36 9.38 16.06
C ARG A 39 -26.15 10.82 15.58
N ASN A 40 -26.63 11.13 14.36
CA ASN A 40 -27.50 12.28 14.03
C ASN A 40 -27.50 12.54 12.50
N ARG A 41 -28.33 11.85 11.71
CA ARG A 41 -29.02 12.43 10.53
C ARG A 41 -30.10 11.49 9.98
N PRO A 42 -31.31 11.97 9.61
CA PRO A 42 -32.39 11.09 9.17
C PRO A 42 -32.25 10.66 7.71
N SER A 43 -32.52 9.36 7.53
CA SER A 43 -33.03 8.61 6.38
C SER A 43 -33.41 9.40 5.12
N ASN A 44 -32.81 9.02 3.98
CA ASN A 44 -33.46 8.57 2.73
C ASN A 44 -32.45 8.68 1.58
N GLY A 45 -32.07 7.55 0.97
CA GLY A 45 -31.17 7.52 -0.18
C GLY A 45 -30.79 6.09 -0.56
N ASP A 46 -31.40 5.65 -1.65
CA ASP A 46 -31.24 4.43 -2.44
C ASP A 46 -29.88 3.71 -2.35
N GLY A 47 -29.93 2.38 -2.24
CA GLY A 47 -28.78 1.51 -2.03
C GLY A 47 -27.95 1.36 -3.30
N ILE A 48 -26.80 2.01 -3.34
CA ILE A 48 -25.75 1.70 -4.32
C ILE A 48 -24.83 0.66 -3.69
N GLU A 49 -24.69 -0.45 -4.39
CA GLU A 49 -23.80 -1.57 -4.10
C GLU A 49 -22.43 -1.10 -3.61
N GLN A 50 -22.09 -1.48 -2.39
CA GLN A 50 -20.74 -1.33 -1.86
C GLN A 50 -19.90 -2.41 -2.53
N ASN A 51 -19.19 -2.03 -3.58
CA ASN A 51 -18.10 -2.82 -4.12
C ASN A 51 -17.16 -3.18 -2.97
N ASP A 52 -16.85 -4.47 -2.82
CA ASP A 52 -15.85 -5.05 -1.93
C ASP A 52 -14.44 -4.56 -2.29
N SER A 53 -14.22 -3.26 -2.15
CA SER A 53 -12.88 -2.72 -2.04
C SER A 53 -12.40 -3.16 -0.68
N GLU A 54 -11.75 -4.34 -0.63
CA GLU A 54 -10.91 -4.74 0.48
C GLU A 54 -9.99 -3.57 0.81
N SER A 55 -10.41 -2.79 1.80
CA SER A 55 -9.61 -1.76 2.41
C SER A 55 -8.44 -2.50 3.04
N ARG A 56 -7.35 -2.63 2.27
CA ARG A 56 -6.04 -3.02 2.76
C ARG A 56 -5.57 -1.91 3.69
N LEU A 57 -6.16 -1.85 4.87
CA LEU A 57 -5.70 -1.02 5.97
C LEU A 57 -4.29 -1.50 6.28
N SER A 58 -3.31 -0.70 5.85
CA SER A 58 -1.90 -0.94 6.14
C SER A 58 -1.76 -1.09 7.66
N ARG A 59 -1.35 -2.29 8.08
CA ARG A 59 -1.22 -2.63 9.49
C ARG A 59 -0.07 -1.79 10.05
N ARG A 60 -0.34 -1.03 11.13
CA ARG A 60 0.68 -0.20 11.82
C ARG A 60 1.95 -1.02 12.05
N GLY A 61 3.06 -0.61 11.41
CA GLY A 61 4.36 -1.29 11.53
C GLY A 61 4.76 -2.18 10.34
N GLN A 62 3.97 -2.29 9.28
CA GLN A 62 4.46 -2.85 8.01
C GLN A 62 5.50 -1.91 7.39
N PRO A 63 6.72 -2.38 7.09
CA PRO A 63 7.67 -1.58 6.32
C PRO A 63 7.08 -1.28 4.94
N GLN A 64 7.30 -0.08 4.44
CA GLN A 64 6.91 0.31 3.09
C GLN A 64 7.49 -0.71 2.11
N THR A 65 6.65 -1.31 1.27
CA THR A 65 7.12 -2.28 0.27
C THR A 65 8.08 -1.55 -0.68
N GLU A 66 9.08 -2.25 -1.22
CA GLU A 66 10.03 -1.64 -2.17
C GLU A 66 9.28 -1.03 -3.38
N GLU A 67 8.20 -1.69 -3.83
CA GLU A 67 7.28 -1.16 -4.85
C GLU A 67 6.64 0.19 -4.44
N ASP A 68 6.20 0.34 -3.19
CA ASP A 68 5.54 1.57 -2.71
C ASP A 68 6.52 2.74 -2.67
N ALA A 69 7.77 2.50 -2.24
CA ALA A 69 8.82 3.51 -2.22
C ALA A 69 9.22 3.97 -3.63
N PHE A 70 9.25 3.03 -4.58
CA PHE A 70 9.53 3.32 -5.98
C PHE A 70 8.42 4.16 -6.63
N MET A 71 7.15 3.81 -6.40
CA MET A 71 6.00 4.59 -6.89
C MET A 71 6.00 6.01 -6.34
N GLU A 72 6.32 6.17 -5.05
CA GLU A 72 6.47 7.49 -4.42
C GLU A 72 7.59 8.29 -5.09
N LEU A 73 8.74 7.67 -5.34
CA LEU A 73 9.86 8.32 -6.03
C LEU A 73 9.47 8.75 -7.45
N GLN A 74 8.78 7.90 -8.20
CA GLN A 74 8.33 8.23 -9.56
C GLN A 74 7.40 9.45 -9.55
N SER A 75 6.46 9.53 -8.60
CA SER A 75 5.58 10.68 -8.43
C SER A 75 6.37 11.96 -8.12
N LYS A 76 7.39 11.88 -7.26
CA LYS A 76 8.29 13.01 -6.97
C LYS A 76 9.05 13.47 -8.20
N VAL A 77 9.58 12.54 -9.01
CA VAL A 77 10.27 12.85 -10.26
C VAL A 77 9.32 13.57 -11.23
N LYS A 78 8.11 13.05 -11.44
CA LYS A 78 7.08 13.66 -12.31
C LYS A 78 6.73 15.09 -11.86
N SER A 79 6.46 15.29 -10.58
CA SER A 79 6.14 16.63 -10.04
C SER A 79 7.31 17.62 -10.13
N SER A 80 8.55 17.13 -9.97
CA SER A 80 9.77 17.91 -10.12
C SER A 80 10.04 18.31 -11.58
N LEU A 81 9.65 17.48 -12.55
CA LEU A 81 9.74 17.82 -13.97
C LEU A 81 8.86 19.02 -14.32
N VAL A 82 7.60 19.05 -13.83
CA VAL A 82 6.62 20.12 -14.12
C VAL A 82 7.10 21.50 -13.66
N ARG A 83 7.29 21.68 -12.34
CA ARG A 83 8.64 21.97 -11.86
C ARG A 83 9.60 22.85 -12.67
N ILE A 84 10.65 22.14 -13.07
CA ILE A 84 11.77 22.57 -13.89
C ILE A 84 11.31 23.18 -15.21
N LEU A 85 10.31 22.57 -15.87
CA LEU A 85 9.80 23.08 -17.15
C LEU A 85 9.18 24.47 -17.00
N LYS A 86 8.42 24.70 -15.93
CA LYS A 86 7.85 26.02 -15.61
C LYS A 86 8.94 27.05 -15.35
N ILE A 87 9.94 26.71 -14.53
CA ILE A 87 11.06 27.61 -14.23
C ILE A 87 11.80 27.98 -15.52
N ARG A 88 12.04 27.00 -16.40
CA ARG A 88 12.69 27.22 -17.69
C ARG A 88 11.89 28.16 -18.60
N ALA A 89 10.58 27.96 -18.69
CA ALA A 89 9.73 28.85 -19.48
C ALA A 89 9.82 30.30 -18.96
N ASN A 90 9.78 30.50 -17.64
CA ASN A 90 9.92 31.81 -17.03
C ASN A 90 11.29 32.44 -17.32
N LEU A 91 12.37 31.67 -17.26
CA LEU A 91 13.72 32.17 -17.57
C LEU A 91 13.86 32.59 -19.03
N ARG A 92 13.26 31.85 -19.98
CA ARG A 92 13.22 32.25 -21.39
C ARG A 92 12.42 33.54 -21.60
N SER A 93 11.28 33.69 -20.91
CA SER A 93 10.49 34.92 -20.96
C SER A 93 11.29 36.12 -20.41
N LEU A 94 12.00 35.94 -19.29
CA LEU A 94 12.86 36.99 -18.74
C LEU A 94 14.01 37.34 -19.69
N GLN A 95 14.66 36.35 -20.29
CA GLN A 95 15.71 36.58 -21.28
C GLN A 95 15.20 37.40 -22.47
N ALA A 96 13.98 37.14 -22.96
CA ALA A 96 13.40 37.89 -24.07
C ALA A 96 13.05 39.36 -23.72
N LEU A 97 12.76 39.64 -22.44
CA LEU A 97 12.43 40.98 -21.95
C LEU A 97 13.67 41.81 -21.61
N GLU A 98 14.65 41.19 -20.95
CA GLU A 98 15.80 41.89 -20.36
C GLU A 98 17.09 41.73 -21.20
N GLY A 99 17.18 40.70 -22.05
CA GLY A 99 18.29 40.50 -22.98
C GLY A 99 19.64 40.20 -22.32
N SER A 100 19.67 39.73 -21.07
CA SER A 100 20.91 39.54 -20.31
C SER A 100 21.72 38.31 -20.77
N ARG A 101 23.02 38.51 -20.96
CA ARG A 101 23.97 37.47 -21.39
C ARG A 101 24.17 36.41 -20.30
N GLU A 102 24.05 36.82 -19.05
CA GLU A 102 24.18 35.96 -17.87
C GLU A 102 23.07 34.90 -17.84
N LEU A 103 21.84 35.28 -18.21
CA LEU A 103 20.72 34.32 -18.33
C LEU A 103 20.94 33.35 -19.50
N GLU A 104 21.50 33.81 -20.60
CA GLU A 104 21.82 32.96 -21.74
C GLU A 104 22.83 31.86 -21.37
N ASN A 105 23.82 32.15 -20.53
CA ASN A 105 24.77 31.13 -20.05
C ASN A 105 24.07 30.01 -19.26
N ILE A 106 23.04 30.35 -18.49
CA ILE A 106 22.29 29.37 -17.68
C ILE A 106 21.35 28.55 -18.58
N ILE A 107 20.65 29.19 -19.52
CA ILE A 107 19.67 28.57 -20.41
C ILE A 107 20.36 27.74 -21.49
N GLY A 108 21.37 28.30 -22.16
CA GLY A 108 22.07 27.70 -23.30
C GLY A 108 22.88 26.46 -22.95
N VAL A 109 23.49 26.40 -21.75
CA VAL A 109 24.15 25.16 -21.27
C VAL A 109 23.11 24.08 -20.94
N SER A 110 21.87 24.47 -20.65
CA SER A 110 20.85 23.58 -20.09
C SER A 110 19.83 23.05 -21.10
N ASP A 111 19.93 23.33 -22.41
CA ASP A 111 18.90 22.93 -23.41
C ASP A 111 18.64 21.42 -23.52
N ALA A 112 19.45 20.60 -22.84
CA ALA A 112 19.20 19.18 -22.59
C ALA A 112 17.90 18.85 -21.79
N SER A 113 17.06 19.82 -21.38
CA SER A 113 15.82 19.46 -20.64
C SER A 113 14.79 18.68 -21.46
N CYS A 114 14.77 18.81 -22.79
CA CYS A 114 13.89 17.97 -23.60
C CYS A 114 14.28 16.49 -23.47
N VAL A 115 15.57 16.22 -23.21
CA VAL A 115 16.10 14.90 -22.89
C VAL A 115 15.52 14.40 -21.57
N LEU A 116 15.38 15.28 -20.57
CA LEU A 116 14.80 14.90 -19.28
C LEU A 116 13.34 14.42 -19.41
N SER A 117 12.50 15.14 -20.17
CA SER A 117 11.11 14.70 -20.39
C SER A 117 11.03 13.37 -21.14
N ALA A 118 11.89 13.17 -22.13
CA ALA A 118 11.94 11.92 -22.90
C ALA A 118 12.41 10.75 -22.02
N GLU A 119 13.40 10.96 -21.16
CA GLU A 119 13.90 9.93 -20.26
C GLU A 119 12.82 9.55 -19.23
N VAL A 120 12.12 10.52 -18.64
CA VAL A 120 11.00 10.23 -17.72
C VAL A 120 9.90 9.42 -18.41
N GLN A 121 9.50 9.78 -19.64
CA GLN A 121 8.51 9.01 -20.41
C GLN A 121 8.99 7.58 -20.72
N LYS A 122 10.25 7.42 -21.07
CA LYS A 122 10.86 6.11 -21.32
C LYS A 122 10.85 5.22 -20.08
N THR A 123 11.16 5.78 -18.90
CA THR A 123 11.09 5.01 -17.64
C THR A 123 9.67 4.54 -17.35
N GLU A 124 8.67 5.39 -17.58
CA GLU A 124 7.25 5.04 -17.41
C GLU A 124 6.82 3.91 -18.34
N LEU A 125 7.19 3.98 -19.63
CA LEU A 125 6.90 2.92 -20.59
C LEU A 125 7.51 1.57 -20.16
N LEU A 126 8.78 1.57 -19.78
CA LEU A 126 9.50 0.36 -19.40
C LEU A 126 8.92 -0.27 -18.13
N MET A 127 8.47 0.56 -17.18
CA MET A 127 7.80 0.10 -15.98
C MET A 127 6.48 -0.60 -16.29
N SER A 128 5.63 -0.02 -17.16
CA SER A 128 4.39 -0.66 -17.58
C SER A 128 4.63 -2.02 -18.24
N GLN A 129 5.66 -2.12 -19.07
CA GLN A 129 6.06 -3.41 -19.68
C GLN A 129 6.53 -4.42 -18.63
N ALA A 130 7.33 -3.99 -17.64
CA ALA A 130 7.80 -4.88 -16.57
C ALA A 130 6.64 -5.40 -15.71
N GLU A 131 5.64 -4.56 -15.43
CA GLU A 131 4.42 -4.94 -14.72
C GLU A 131 3.61 -5.98 -15.50
N GLU A 132 3.42 -5.77 -16.80
CA GLU A 132 2.73 -6.72 -17.68
C GLU A 132 3.41 -8.10 -17.69
N LEU A 133 4.75 -8.13 -17.77
CA LEU A 133 5.52 -9.37 -17.71
C LEU A 133 5.43 -10.06 -16.34
N GLN A 134 5.39 -9.29 -15.24
CA GLN A 134 5.15 -9.87 -13.91
C GLN A 134 3.75 -10.48 -13.80
N LEU A 135 2.73 -9.82 -14.35
CA LEU A 135 1.37 -10.32 -14.38
C LEU A 135 1.27 -11.60 -15.23
N LEU A 136 1.95 -11.65 -16.38
CA LEU A 136 2.00 -12.86 -17.20
C LEU A 136 2.65 -14.04 -16.45
N LYS A 137 3.77 -13.82 -15.75
CA LYS A 137 4.40 -14.83 -14.90
C LYS A 137 3.48 -15.35 -13.79
N ARG A 138 2.67 -14.47 -13.20
CA ARG A 138 1.67 -14.85 -12.17
C ARG A 138 0.45 -15.59 -12.74
N LYS A 139 0.10 -15.34 -14.00
CA LYS A 139 -1.04 -15.96 -14.70
C LYS A 139 -0.73 -17.33 -15.29
N LEU A 140 0.55 -17.68 -15.47
CA LEU A 140 0.89 -19.07 -15.78
C LEU A 140 0.43 -19.92 -14.60
N PRO A 141 -0.44 -20.92 -14.81
CA PRO A 141 -0.74 -21.85 -13.73
C PRO A 141 0.61 -22.39 -13.29
N ALA A 142 0.89 -22.36 -11.99
CA ALA A 142 2.00 -23.12 -11.41
C ALA A 142 1.88 -24.49 -12.04
N GLN A 143 2.78 -24.81 -12.99
CA GLN A 143 2.70 -26.00 -13.81
C GLN A 143 2.41 -27.12 -12.83
N GLU A 144 1.21 -27.69 -12.90
CA GLU A 144 0.79 -28.75 -12.00
C GLU A 144 1.84 -29.81 -12.22
N TYR A 145 2.82 -29.84 -11.31
CA TYR A 145 3.88 -30.80 -11.36
C TYR A 145 3.19 -32.04 -10.84
N VAL A 146 2.49 -32.73 -11.76
CA VAL A 146 1.86 -34.00 -11.49
C VAL A 146 3.00 -34.87 -11.01
N GLN A 147 3.07 -35.07 -9.69
CA GLN A 147 4.00 -35.98 -9.04
C GLN A 147 3.80 -37.32 -9.75
N PRO A 148 4.76 -37.79 -10.55
CA PRO A 148 4.57 -39.00 -11.31
C PRO A 148 4.42 -40.14 -10.31
N ALA A 149 3.33 -40.91 -10.40
CA ALA A 149 3.10 -42.04 -9.52
C ALA A 149 4.27 -43.06 -9.55
N SER A 150 5.07 -43.06 -10.62
CA SER A 150 6.39 -43.69 -10.66
C SER A 150 7.33 -43.02 -11.67
N SER A 151 8.64 -43.22 -11.50
CA SER A 151 9.68 -42.72 -12.43
C SER A 151 9.52 -43.24 -13.87
N SER A 152 8.94 -44.43 -14.05
CA SER A 152 8.70 -45.01 -15.38
C SER A 152 7.61 -44.28 -16.18
N VAL A 153 6.59 -43.75 -15.49
CA VAL A 153 5.50 -42.99 -16.10
C VAL A 153 5.99 -41.62 -16.56
N PHE A 154 6.87 -41.00 -15.76
CA PHE A 154 7.54 -39.76 -16.13
C PHE A 154 8.39 -39.93 -17.40
N LEU A 155 9.26 -40.95 -17.46
CA LEU A 155 10.11 -41.17 -18.63
C LEU A 155 9.32 -41.48 -19.90
N LYS A 156 8.16 -42.13 -19.80
CA LYS A 156 7.26 -42.35 -20.95
C LYS A 156 6.65 -41.05 -21.47
N SER A 157 6.26 -40.12 -20.58
CA SER A 157 5.68 -38.84 -21.00
C SER A 157 6.64 -37.90 -21.74
N LEU A 158 7.95 -38.19 -21.73
CA LEU A 158 8.97 -37.44 -22.48
C LEU A 158 9.20 -37.97 -23.90
N LEU A 159 8.62 -39.11 -24.24
CA LEU A 159 8.80 -39.81 -25.52
C LEU A 159 7.58 -39.74 -26.44
N ASP A 160 6.46 -39.21 -25.95
CA ASP A 160 5.30 -38.80 -26.77
C ASP A 160 5.46 -37.33 -27.20
#